data_AF-A0A531JE75-F1
#
_entry.id   AF-A0A531JE75-F1
#
_cell.length_a   1.000
_cell.length_b   1.000
_cell.length_c   1.000
_cell.angle_alpha   90.00
_cell.angle_beta   90.00
_cell.angle_gamma   90.00
#
_symmetry.space_group_name_H-M   'P 1'
#
loop_
_entity.id
_entity.type
_entity.pdbx_description
1 polymer ?
#
loop_
_entity_poly.entity_id
_entity_poly.type
_entity_poly.pdbx_seq_one_letter_code
_entity_poly.pdbx_strand_id
1 'polypeptide(L)' 'MTSHLDTPDAGVSADPDTAWQGDVRAGVRQVRDLDLLPLSPAERAAAQAAATRHKVRIPKAYLDLIDWSDPADPIRL' A
#
# COMPACT_ATOMS: atom_id res chain seq x y z
N MET A 1 -23.94 23.44 17.28
CA MET A 1 -25.05 22.71 16.63
C MET A 1 -25.04 23.04 15.15
N THR A 2 -24.08 22.51 14.39
CA THR A 2 -24.12 22.60 12.92
C THR A 2 -24.33 21.19 12.41
N SER A 3 -25.60 20.88 12.22
CA SER A 3 -26.10 19.65 11.61
C SER A 3 -25.60 19.60 10.17
N HIS A 4 -24.66 18.70 9.87
CA HIS A 4 -24.37 18.35 8.48
C HIS A 4 -25.41 17.32 8.06
N LEU A 5 -26.31 17.73 7.17
CA LEU A 5 -27.33 16.89 6.58
C LEU A 5 -26.67 15.73 5.81
N ASP A 6 -27.25 14.57 6.05
CA ASP A 6 -27.07 13.29 5.35
C ASP A 6 -27.81 13.37 4.01
N THR A 7 -27.16 13.08 2.88
CA THR A 7 -27.79 12.90 1.55
C THR A 7 -26.83 12.07 0.67
N PRO A 8 -27.34 11.12 -0.15
CA PRO A 8 -26.78 9.77 -0.21
C PRO A 8 -25.82 9.50 -1.37
N ASP A 9 -25.08 8.39 -1.17
CA ASP A 9 -24.38 7.53 -2.12
C ASP A 9 -24.81 7.71 -3.59
N ALA A 10 -24.02 8.47 -4.35
CA ALA A 10 -24.08 8.52 -5.80
C ALA A 10 -22.66 8.40 -6.34
N GLY A 11 -22.27 7.17 -6.71
CA GLY A 11 -21.15 6.82 -7.57
C GLY A 11 -19.86 7.61 -7.31
N VAL A 12 -18.98 7.06 -6.46
CA VAL A 12 -17.64 7.62 -6.16
C VAL A 12 -16.81 7.69 -7.44
N SER A 13 -17.02 8.75 -8.21
CA SER A 13 -16.03 9.30 -9.11
C SER A 13 -15.03 9.94 -8.17
N ALA A 14 -13.96 9.23 -7.86
CA ALA A 14 -12.95 9.71 -6.94
C ALA A 14 -12.47 11.08 -7.41
N ASP A 15 -12.68 12.12 -6.59
CA ASP A 15 -12.09 13.42 -6.84
C ASP A 15 -10.59 13.22 -7.06
N PRO A 16 -9.99 13.75 -8.15
CA PRO A 16 -8.58 13.53 -8.46
C PRO A 16 -7.67 14.01 -7.32
N ASP A 17 -8.12 15.01 -6.55
CA ASP A 17 -7.44 15.54 -5.36
C ASP A 17 -7.39 14.54 -4.19
N THR A 18 -8.25 13.51 -4.21
CA THR A 18 -8.32 12.45 -3.20
C THR A 18 -7.79 11.09 -3.70
N ALA A 19 -7.35 11.00 -4.96
CA ALA A 19 -6.86 9.75 -5.56
C ALA A 19 -5.71 9.11 -4.75
N TRP A 20 -4.83 9.94 -4.18
CA TRP A 20 -3.72 9.49 -3.33
C TRP A 20 -4.18 8.67 -2.10
N GLN A 21 -5.41 8.90 -1.60
CA GLN A 21 -5.95 8.11 -0.50
C GLN A 21 -6.25 6.68 -0.94
N GLY A 22 -6.69 6.51 -2.19
CA GLY A 22 -6.89 5.21 -2.82
C GLY A 22 -5.57 4.45 -2.90
N ASP A 23 -4.51 5.10 -3.39
CA ASP A 23 -3.17 4.49 -3.50
C ASP A 23 -2.61 4.06 -2.15
N VAL A 24 -2.86 4.85 -1.10
CA VAL A 24 -2.50 4.52 0.27
C VAL A 24 -3.26 3.28 0.78
N ARG A 25 -4.55 3.13 0.43
CA ARG A 25 -5.38 2.00 0.86
C ARG A 25 -5.07 0.73 0.08
N ALA A 26 -4.69 0.85 -1.19
CA ALA A 26 -4.36 -0.27 -2.08
C ALA A 26 -2.92 -0.77 -1.92
N GLY A 27 -2.05 -0.02 -1.22
CA GLY A 27 -0.68 -0.43 -0.92
C GLY A 27 -0.52 -1.29 0.34
N VAL A 28 0.73 -1.54 0.74
CA VAL A 28 1.07 -2.21 2.00
C VAL A 28 0.92 -1.22 3.16
N ARG A 29 0.15 -1.58 4.18
CA ARG A 29 -0.09 -0.74 5.37
C ARG A 29 0.38 -1.39 6.67
N GLN A 30 0.51 -2.70 6.65
CA GLN A 30 0.92 -3.53 7.78
C GLN A 30 1.72 -4.74 7.28
N VAL A 31 2.43 -5.39 8.21
CA VAL A 31 3.28 -6.55 7.93
C VAL A 31 2.53 -7.70 7.27
N ARG A 32 1.25 -7.90 7.61
CA ARG A 32 0.41 -8.95 7.01
C ARG A 32 0.16 -8.74 5.52
N ASP A 33 0.18 -7.49 5.05
CA ASP A 33 -0.07 -7.22 3.63
C ASP A 33 1.13 -7.63 2.75
N LEU A 34 2.29 -7.91 3.35
CA LEU A 34 3.43 -8.52 2.65
C LEU A 34 3.06 -9.90 2.10
N ASP A 35 2.08 -10.60 2.68
CA ASP A 35 1.55 -11.90 2.20
C ASP A 35 0.85 -11.81 0.85
N LEU A 36 0.46 -10.61 0.44
CA LEU A 36 -0.16 -10.36 -0.86
C LEU A 36 0.87 -10.10 -1.97
N LEU A 37 2.13 -9.89 -1.62
CA LEU A 37 3.20 -9.59 -2.58
C LEU A 37 3.88 -10.88 -3.08
N PRO A 38 4.36 -10.91 -4.34
CA PRO A 38 5.07 -12.04 -4.93
C PRO A 38 6.53 -12.12 -4.43
N LEU A 39 6.72 -12.11 -3.11
CA LEU A 39 8.01 -12.22 -2.44
C LEU A 39 8.40 -13.69 -2.24
N SER A 40 9.68 -13.99 -2.40
CA SER A 40 10.22 -15.28 -2.00
C SER A 40 10.16 -15.46 -0.47
N PRO A 41 10.25 -16.70 0.06
CA PRO A 41 10.23 -16.93 1.50
C PRO A 41 11.33 -16.19 2.26
N ALA A 42 12.52 -16.05 1.67
CA ALA A 42 13.65 -15.36 2.29
C ALA A 42 13.41 -13.85 2.41
N GLU A 43 12.86 -13.23 1.36
CA GLU A 43 12.54 -11.81 1.33
C GLU A 43 11.40 -11.47 2.27
N ARG A 44 10.40 -12.35 2.33
CA ARG A 44 9.33 -12.25 3.31
C ARG A 44 9.87 -12.25 4.74
N ALA A 45 10.78 -13.16 5.06
CA ALA A 45 11.41 -13.22 6.38
C ALA A 45 12.22 -11.95 6.69
N ALA A 46 12.97 -11.43 5.71
CA ALA A 46 13.72 -10.18 5.85
C ALA A 46 12.80 -8.99 6.10
N ALA A 47 11.70 -8.86 5.34
CA ALA A 47 10.72 -7.80 5.50
C ALA A 47 9.97 -7.90 6.85
N GLN A 48 9.64 -9.11 7.32
CA GLN A 48 9.07 -9.33 8.66
C GLN A 48 10.07 -8.96 9.77
N ALA A 49 11.35 -9.30 9.61
CA ALA A 49 12.39 -8.89 10.55
C ALA A 49 12.55 -7.36 10.57
N ALA A 50 12.55 -6.71 9.41
CA ALA A 50 12.59 -5.25 9.30
C ALA A 50 11.37 -4.59 9.97
N ALA A 51 10.20 -5.23 9.89
CA ALA A 51 8.99 -4.73 10.54
C ALA A 51 9.04 -4.66 12.07
N THR A 52 9.95 -5.42 12.69
CA THR A 52 10.18 -5.32 14.15
C THR A 52 10.89 -4.03 14.54
N ARG A 53 11.56 -3.39 13.58
CA ARG A 53 12.38 -2.18 13.77
C ARG A 53 11.77 -0.96 13.11
N HIS A 54 11.04 -1.14 12.02
CA HIS A 54 10.54 -0.07 11.17
C HIS A 54 9.05 -0.27 10.86
N LYS A 55 8.32 0.83 10.72
CA LYS A 55 6.93 0.79 10.29
C LYS A 55 6.86 0.45 8.80
N VAL A 56 6.33 -0.73 8.48
CA VAL A 56 6.15 -1.16 7.09
C VAL A 56 4.95 -0.45 6.47
N ARG A 57 5.20 0.38 5.47
CA ARG A 57 4.16 1.02 4.66
C ARG A 57 4.70 1.37 3.27
N ILE A 58 4.00 0.94 2.23
CA ILE A 58 4.38 1.18 0.83
C ILE A 58 3.11 1.54 0.06
N PRO A 59 2.90 2.81 -0.33
CA PRO A 59 1.77 3.20 -1.18
C PRO A 59 1.78 2.43 -2.52
N LYS A 60 0.61 2.18 -3.10
CA LYS A 60 0.48 1.46 -4.38
C LYS A 60 1.38 2.04 -5.47
N ALA A 61 1.45 3.36 -5.58
CA ALA A 61 2.30 4.03 -6.56
C ALA A 61 3.78 3.59 -6.53
N TYR A 62 4.32 3.24 -5.36
CA TYR A 62 5.70 2.71 -5.25
C TYR A 62 5.79 1.23 -5.60
N LEU A 63 4.77 0.43 -5.26
CA LEU A 63 4.73 -0.98 -5.66
C LEU A 63 4.65 -1.15 -7.18
N ASP A 64 4.01 -0.20 -7.86
CA ASP A 64 3.90 -0.18 -9.32
C ASP A 64 5.22 0.20 -10.01
N LEU A 65 6.21 0.73 -9.27
CA LEU A 65 7.55 1.03 -9.78
C LEU A 65 8.50 -0.17 -9.70
N ILE A 66 8.17 -1.19 -8.91
CA ILE A 66 9.03 -2.37 -8.71
C ILE A 66 8.93 -3.27 -9.94
N ASP A 67 10.06 -3.59 -10.55
CA ASP A 67 10.14 -4.70 -11.49
C ASP A 67 10.17 -6.03 -10.72
N TRP A 68 9.00 -6.65 -10.57
CA TRP A 68 8.87 -7.93 -9.86
C TRP A 68 9.60 -9.10 -10.55
N SER A 69 9.98 -8.94 -11.82
CA SER A 69 10.77 -9.93 -12.56
C SER A 69 12.27 -9.83 -12.27
N ASP A 70 12.75 -8.67 -11.82
CA ASP A 70 14.14 -8.46 -11.41
C ASP A 70 14.30 -8.67 -9.88
N PRO A 71 14.98 -9.74 -9.43
CA PRO A 71 15.27 -9.92 -8.02
C PRO A 71 16.25 -8.87 -7.47
N ALA A 72 16.98 -8.16 -8.34
CA ALA A 72 17.92 -7.11 -7.98
C ALA A 72 17.35 -5.70 -8.18
N ASP A 73 16.03 -5.56 -8.37
CA ASP A 73 15.36 -4.26 -8.47
C ASP A 73 15.71 -3.37 -7.27
N PRO A 74 16.14 -2.11 -7.49
CA PRO A 74 16.64 -1.25 -6.43
C PRO A 74 15.58 -0.70 -5.48
N ILE A 75 14.29 -0.78 -5.84
CA ILE A 75 13.16 -0.26 -5.04
C ILE A 75 12.58 -1.36 -4.14
N ARG A 76 12.79 -2.64 -4.51
CA ARG A 76 12.25 -3.82 -3.85
C ARG A 76 12.70 -4.06 -2.40
N LEU A 77 13.92 -3.65 -2.01
CA LEU A 77 14.59 -4.10 -0.76
C LEU A 77 15.16 -2.97 0.10
#